data_AF-A0A953AQW1-F1
#
_entry.id   AF-A0A953AQW1-F1
#
_cell.length_a   1.000
_cell.length_b   1.000
_cell.length_c   1.000
_cell.angle_alpha   90.00
_cell.angle_beta   90.00
_cell.angle_gamma   90.00
#
_symmetry.space_group_name_H-M   'P 1'
#
loop_
_entity.id
_entity.type
_entity.pdbx_description
1 polymer ?
#
loop_
_entity_poly.entity_id
_entity_poly.type
_entity_poly.pdbx_seq_one_letter_code
_entity_poly.pdbx_strand_id
1 'polypeptide(L)' 'RARAPRGAAGGGDGAPGRTLVNGEEQPAKVTRQLRAGDLLRIETPGGGGFGAPS' A
#
# COMPACT_ATOMS: atom_id res chain seq x y z
N ARG A 1 -4.64 -2.91 0.46
CA ARG A 1 -4.55 -4.27 1.08
C ARG A 1 -4.34 -4.06 2.58
N ALA A 2 -4.97 -4.85 3.47
CA ALA A 2 -4.90 -4.57 4.90
C ALA A 2 -3.62 -5.08 5.60
N ARG A 3 -2.98 -6.15 5.08
CA ARG A 3 -1.74 -6.68 5.68
C ARG A 3 -0.49 -6.20 4.96
N ALA A 4 0.40 -5.60 5.74
CA ALA A 4 1.75 -5.27 5.35
C ALA A 4 2.60 -6.53 5.10
N PRO A 5 3.59 -6.48 4.20
CA PRO A 5 4.64 -7.48 4.14
C PRO A 5 5.41 -7.54 5.47
N ARG A 6 5.51 -8.74 6.03
CA ARG A 6 6.06 -8.94 7.38
C ARG A 6 7.59 -8.74 7.39
N GLY A 7 8.10 -8.11 8.43
CA GLY A 7 9.53 -8.11 8.73
C GLY A 7 10.02 -9.46 9.29
N ALA A 8 11.34 -9.61 9.39
CA ALA A 8 11.98 -10.83 9.89
C ALA A 8 13.16 -10.53 10.81
N ALA A 9 13.48 -11.48 11.71
CA ALA A 9 14.62 -11.41 12.63
C ALA A 9 14.73 -10.09 13.44
N GLY A 10 13.60 -9.54 13.87
CA GLY A 10 13.55 -8.26 14.61
C GLY A 10 13.37 -7.02 13.72
N GLY A 11 13.32 -7.18 12.40
CA GLY A 11 12.99 -6.11 11.46
C GLY A 11 11.51 -5.76 11.46
N GLY A 12 11.20 -4.48 11.24
CA GLY A 12 9.83 -3.97 11.15
C GLY A 12 9.10 -4.40 9.87
N ASP A 13 7.76 -4.39 9.94
CA ASP A 13 6.91 -4.64 8.76
C ASP A 13 7.05 -3.53 7.71
N GLY A 14 6.85 -3.88 6.45
CA GLY A 14 6.85 -2.93 5.34
C GLY A 14 5.58 -2.08 5.30
N ALA A 15 5.59 -0.98 4.54
CA ALA A 15 4.38 -0.20 4.34
C ALA A 15 3.34 -0.98 3.50
N PRO A 16 2.05 -0.98 3.86
CA PRO A 16 1.02 -1.58 3.02
C PRO A 16 0.82 -0.76 1.74
N GLY A 17 0.41 -1.43 0.66
CA GLY A 17 0.04 -0.76 -0.58
C GLY A 17 -1.34 -0.10 -0.51
N ARG A 18 -1.49 1.02 -1.21
CA ARG A 18 -2.66 1.90 -1.21
C ARG A 18 -3.14 2.16 -2.64
N THR A 19 -4.44 2.40 -2.77
CA THR A 19 -5.05 2.84 -4.03
C THR A 19 -5.75 4.15 -3.77
N LEU A 20 -5.43 5.18 -4.53
CA LEU A 20 -6.05 6.50 -4.43
C LEU A 20 -6.66 6.90 -5.75
N VAL A 21 -7.85 7.52 -5.71
CA VAL A 21 -8.45 8.18 -6.88
C VAL A 21 -8.63 9.64 -6.52
N ASN A 22 -7.98 10.54 -7.26
CA ASN A 22 -7.97 11.98 -6.99
C ASN A 22 -7.56 12.32 -5.54
N GLY A 23 -6.64 11.54 -4.97
CA GLY A 23 -6.15 11.70 -3.60
C GLY A 23 -7.00 11.01 -2.52
N GLU A 24 -8.17 10.47 -2.87
CA GLU A 24 -9.03 9.74 -1.93
C GLU A 24 -8.68 8.25 -1.90
N GLU A 25 -8.34 7.74 -0.72
CA GLU A 25 -8.02 6.32 -0.53
C GLU A 25 -9.25 5.42 -0.74
N GLN A 26 -9.04 4.33 -1.45
CA GLN A 26 -10.07 3.38 -1.83
C GLN A 26 -9.97 2.08 -1.00
N PRO A 27 -11.09 1.35 -0.82
CA PRO A 27 -11.07 0.03 -0.22
C PRO A 27 -10.17 -0.96 -0.97
N ALA A 28 -9.76 -2.03 -0.29
CA ALA A 28 -8.86 -3.04 -0.86
C ALA A 28 -9.39 -3.74 -2.12
N LYS A 29 -10.71 -3.76 -2.31
CA LYS A 29 -11.38 -4.18 -3.54
C LYS A 29 -12.51 -3.18 -3.79
N VAL A 30 -12.52 -2.61 -4.98
CA VAL A 30 -13.53 -1.64 -5.40
C VAL A 30 -13.72 -1.74 -6.90
N THR A 31 -14.94 -1.56 -7.37
CA THR A 31 -15.26 -1.32 -8.78
C THR A 31 -15.79 0.10 -8.86
N ARG A 32 -15.15 0.96 -9.66
CA ARG A 32 -15.52 2.37 -9.81
C ARG A 32 -15.44 2.76 -11.28
N GLN A 33 -16.38 3.57 -11.75
CA GLN A 33 -16.27 4.24 -13.04
C GLN A 33 -15.35 5.46 -12.90
N LEU A 34 -14.38 5.57 -13.80
CA LEU A 34 -13.49 6.74 -13.90
C LEU A 34 -13.87 7.57 -15.12
N ARG A 35 -13.60 8.87 -15.04
CA ARG A 35 -13.79 9.83 -16.13
C ARG A 35 -12.42 10.24 -16.69
N ALA A 36 -12.43 10.74 -17.91
CA ALA A 36 -11.22 11.34 -18.48
C ALA A 36 -10.75 12.50 -17.58
N GLY A 37 -9.46 12.50 -17.23
CA GLY A 37 -8.86 13.46 -16.30
C GLY A 37 -8.78 13.00 -14.84
N ASP A 38 -9.44 11.89 -14.45
CA ASP A 38 -9.24 11.32 -13.12
C ASP A 38 -7.82 10.76 -12.97
N LEU A 39 -7.22 10.97 -11.79
CA LEU A 39 -5.91 10.46 -11.43
C LEU A 39 -6.04 9.22 -10.53
N LEU A 40 -5.67 8.07 -11.06
CA LEU A 40 -5.49 6.83 -10.30
C LEU A 40 -4.03 6.70 -9.85
N ARG A 41 -3.78 6.64 -8.54
CA ARG A 41 -2.46 6.32 -7.97
C ARG A 41 -2.50 4.97 -7.29
N ILE A 42 -1.60 4.08 -7.71
CA ILE A 42 -1.41 2.77 -7.08
C ILE A 42 -0.02 2.78 -6.43
N GLU A 43 -0.01 2.64 -5.11
CA GLU A 43 1.20 2.48 -4.30
C GLU A 43 1.36 1.00 -4.00
N THR A 44 2.42 0.38 -4.53
CA THR A 44 2.73 -1.02 -4.26
C THR A 44 3.32 -1.17 -2.85
N PRO A 45 3.03 -2.27 -2.12
CA PRO A 45 3.59 -2.48 -0.79
C PRO A 45 5.12 -2.49 -0.78
N GLY A 46 5.71 -1.93 0.28
CA GLY A 46 7.15 -2.06 0.54
C GLY A 46 7.48 -3.40 1.19
N GLY A 47 8.68 -3.93 0.97
CA GLY A 47 9.17 -5.13 1.65
C GLY A 47 9.35 -4.90 3.16
N GLY A 48 9.18 -5.96 3.95
CA GLY A 48 9.54 -5.94 5.37
C GLY A 48 11.05 -5.91 5.58
N GLY A 49 11.49 -5.28 6.68
CA GLY A 49 12.90 -5.22 7.05
C GLY A 49 13.45 -6.53 7.62
N PHE A 50 14.77 -6.61 7.73
CA PHE A 50 15.49 -7.72 8.36
C PHE A 50 16.47 -7.21 9.41
N GLY A 51 16.50 -7.87 10.58
CA GLY A 51 17.39 -7.51 11.68
C GLY A 51 16.82 -6.43 12.61
N ALA A 52 17.24 -6.42 13.87
CA ALA A 52 16.87 -5.37 14.81
C ALA A 52 17.51 -4.03 14.39
N PRO A 53 16.79 -2.90 14.51
CA PRO A 53 17.39 -1.60 14.28
C PRO A 53 18.53 -1.37 15.28
N SER A 54 19.67 -0.89 14.75
CA SER A 54 20.85 -0.49 15.51
C SER A 54 20.65 0.81 16.26
#